data_AF-A0A3C0QYY2-F1
#
_entry.id   AF-A0A3C0QYY2-F1
#
_cell.length_a   1.000
_cell.length_b   1.000
_cell.length_c   1.000
_cell.angle_alpha   90.00
_cell.angle_beta   90.00
_cell.angle_gamma   90.00
#
_symmetry.space_group_name_H-M   'P 1'
#
loop_
_entity.id
_entity.type
_entity.pdbx_description
1 polymer ?
#
loop_
_entity_poly.entity_id
_entity_poly.type
_entity_poly.pdbx_seq_one_letter_code
_entity_poly.pdbx_strand_id
1 'polypeptide(L)' 'QAESSLGEQEIEFKIHKAIALLPEKQRIVFQLRYYEEMKYEEMAELLKTSEGALKTSYHHAAKKVEKFITS' A
#
# COMPACT_ATOMS: atom_id res chain seq x y z
N GLN A 1 16.17 26.59 1.51
CA GLN A 1 15.59 25.25 1.30
C GLN A 1 14.49 25.08 2.34
N ALA A 2 13.22 25.16 1.94
CA ALA A 2 12.05 25.05 2.82
C ALA A 2 10.81 24.59 2.03
N GLU A 3 10.73 24.96 0.74
CA GLU A 3 9.59 24.61 -0.12
C GLU A 3 9.51 23.12 -0.48
N SER A 4 10.62 22.37 -0.47
CA SER A 4 10.60 20.90 -0.75
C SER A 4 9.86 20.11 0.34
N SER A 5 9.94 20.55 1.60
CA SER A 5 9.44 19.78 2.75
C SER A 5 7.91 19.80 2.86
N LEU A 6 7.25 20.88 2.40
CA LEU A 6 5.79 20.99 2.49
C LEU A 6 5.09 20.04 1.50
N GLY A 7 5.62 19.91 0.28
CA GLY A 7 5.07 18.99 -0.72
C GLY A 7 5.26 17.52 -0.36
N GLU A 8 6.43 17.17 0.18
CA GLU A 8 6.71 15.81 0.67
C GLU A 8 5.77 15.41 1.82
N GLN A 9 5.53 16.31 2.78
CA GLN A 9 4.58 16.08 3.88
C GLN A 9 3.13 15.93 3.40
N GLU A 10 2.71 16.71 2.40
CA GLU A 10 1.36 16.61 1.83
C GLU A 10 1.16 15.27 1.09
N ILE A 11 2.18 14.82 0.35
CA ILE A 11 2.16 13.53 -0.36
C ILE A 11 2.07 12.38 0.65
N GLU A 12 2.91 12.39 1.68
CA GLU A 12 2.91 11.34 2.70
C GLU A 12 1.56 11.29 3.45
N PHE A 13 1.00 12.46 3.76
CA PHE A 13 -0.35 12.55 4.33
C PHE A 13 -1.42 11.95 3.41
N LYS A 14 -1.37 12.24 2.10
CA LYS A 14 -2.30 11.65 1.11
C LYS A 14 -2.13 10.14 1.02
N ILE A 15 -0.90 9.62 1.02
CA ILE A 15 -0.61 8.18 1.02
C ILE A 15 -1.24 7.50 2.25
N HIS A 16 -0.98 8.02 3.45
CA HIS A 16 -1.56 7.45 4.67
C HIS A 16 -3.10 7.47 4.65
N LYS A 17 -3.70 8.55 4.17
CA LYS A 17 -5.15 8.66 4.04
C LYS A 17 -5.71 7.66 3.02
N ALA A 18 -5.02 7.47 1.90
CA ALA A 18 -5.40 6.48 0.89
C ALA A 18 -5.34 5.05 1.45
N ILE A 19 -4.28 4.71 2.19
CA ILE A 19 -4.09 3.40 2.83
C ILE A 19 -5.19 3.14 3.86
N ALA A 20 -5.57 4.16 4.64
CA ALA A 20 -6.66 4.04 5.62
C ALA A 20 -8.02 3.71 4.98
N LEU A 21 -8.25 4.16 3.74
CA LEU A 21 -9.48 3.89 2.97
C LEU A 21 -9.48 2.53 2.25
N LEU A 22 -8.37 1.79 2.28
CA LEU A 22 -8.33 0.47 1.68
C LEU A 22 -9.17 -0.54 2.48
N PRO A 23 -9.85 -1.49 1.80
CA PRO A 23 -10.36 -2.69 2.45
C PRO A 23 -9.26 -3.39 3.23
N GLU A 24 -9.60 -3.98 4.38
CA GLU A 24 -8.64 -4.53 5.34
C GLU A 24 -7.59 -5.45 4.69
N LYS A 25 -8.01 -6.42 3.88
CA LYS A 25 -7.09 -7.32 3.17
C LYS A 25 -6.14 -6.59 2.22
N GLN A 26 -6.62 -5.58 1.51
CA GLN A 26 -5.80 -4.76 0.61
C GLN A 26 -4.79 -3.93 1.42
N ARG A 27 -5.22 -3.36 2.54
CA ARG A 27 -4.38 -2.58 3.46
C ARG A 27 -3.26 -3.42 4.07
N ILE A 28 -3.56 -4.62 4.55
CA ILE A 28 -2.56 -5.53 5.15
C ILE A 28 -1.52 -5.92 4.09
N VAL A 29 -1.96 -6.38 2.92
CA VAL A 29 -1.05 -6.79 1.86
C VAL A 29 -0.20 -5.63 1.35
N PHE A 30 -0.77 -4.42 1.24
CA PHE A 30 -0.02 -3.23 0.86
C PHE A 30 1.07 -2.90 1.87
N GLN A 31 0.75 -2.88 3.18
CA GLN A 31 1.73 -2.58 4.22
C GLN A 31 2.87 -3.60 4.25
N LEU A 32 2.56 -4.90 4.25
CA LEU A 32 3.56 -5.96 4.26
C LEU A 32 4.48 -5.88 3.03
N ARG A 33 3.92 -5.57 1.85
CA ARG A 33 4.73 -5.53 0.63
C ARG A 33 5.53 -4.23 0.49
N TYR A 34 4.97 -3.10 0.91
CA TYR A 34 5.54 -1.76 0.64
C TYR A 34 6.42 -1.27 1.78
N TYR A 35 5.98 -1.42 3.04
CA TYR A 35 6.73 -0.95 4.20
C TYR A 35 7.65 -2.03 4.77
N GLU A 36 7.16 -3.26 4.87
CA GLU A 36 7.96 -4.38 5.41
C GLU A 36 8.78 -5.09 4.32
N GLU A 37 8.64 -4.67 3.05
CA GLU A 37 9.29 -5.25 1.87
C GLU A 37 9.18 -6.79 1.75
N MET A 38 8.15 -7.38 2.38
CA MET A 38 7.98 -8.82 2.51
C MET A 38 7.70 -9.47 1.16
N LYS A 39 8.32 -10.64 0.90
CA LYS A 39 8.09 -11.39 -0.34
C LYS A 39 6.70 -12.02 -0.33
N TYR A 40 6.16 -12.26 -1.53
CA TYR A 40 4.84 -12.89 -1.67
C TYR A 40 4.79 -14.31 -1.09
N GLU A 41 5.89 -15.05 -1.19
CA GLU A 41 6.04 -16.39 -0.61
C GLU A 41 5.87 -16.36 0.92
N GLU A 42 6.59 -15.46 1.60
CA GLU A 42 6.51 -15.28 3.06
C GLU A 42 5.12 -14.82 3.51
N MET A 43 4.53 -13.87 2.77
CA MET A 43 3.15 -13.43 3.03
C MET A 43 2.13 -14.56 2.81
N ALA A 44 2.35 -15.44 1.83
CA ALA A 44 1.44 -16.55 1.54
C ALA A 44 1.38 -17.54 2.70
N GLU A 45 2.54 -17.85 3.29
CA GLU A 45 2.65 -18.67 4.51
C GLU A 45 2.00 -17.97 5.71
N LEU A 46 2.35 -16.70 5.95
CA LEU A 46 1.84 -15.89 7.07
C LEU A 46 0.31 -15.76 7.05
N LEU A 47 -0.25 -15.44 5.89
CA LEU A 47 -1.67 -15.14 5.71
C LEU A 47 -2.48 -16.37 5.28
N LYS A 48 -1.85 -17.54 5.18
CA LYS A 48 -2.46 -18.82 4.79
C LYS A 48 -3.30 -18.68 3.51
N THR A 49 -2.70 -18.10 2.48
CA THR A 49 -3.35 -17.85 1.19
C THR A 49 -2.35 -18.06 0.05
N SER A 50 -2.77 -17.89 -1.20
CA SER A 50 -1.87 -18.05 -2.35
C SER A 50 -1.18 -16.75 -2.74
N GLU A 51 0.03 -16.85 -3.27
CA GLU A 51 0.74 -15.70 -3.86
C GLU A 51 -0.09 -14.98 -4.93
N GLY A 52 -0.85 -15.73 -5.74
CA GLY A 52 -1.72 -15.16 -6.76
C GLY A 52 -2.78 -14.23 -6.14
N ALA A 53 -3.44 -14.68 -5.08
CA ALA A 53 -4.42 -13.87 -4.37
C ALA A 53 -3.79 -12.61 -3.74
N LEU A 54 -2.56 -12.71 -3.24
CA LEU A 54 -1.82 -11.58 -2.68
C LEU A 54 -1.41 -10.57 -3.76
N LYS A 55 -0.87 -11.04 -4.89
CA LYS A 55 -0.49 -10.19 -6.04
C LYS A 55 -1.70 -9.41 -6.56
N THR A 56 -2.85 -10.07 -6.71
CA THR A 56 -4.11 -9.40 -7.09
C THR A 56 -4.56 -8.38 -6.04
N SER A 57 -4.52 -8.75 -4.76
CA SER A 57 -4.87 -7.85 -3.66
C SER A 57 -3.98 -6.60 -3.64
N TYR A 58 -2.67 -6.78 -3.78
CA TYR A 58 -1.69 -5.70 -3.83
C TYR A 58 -1.91 -4.78 -5.03
N HIS A 59 -2.09 -5.34 -6.22
CA HIS A 59 -2.35 -4.55 -7.44
C HIS A 59 -3.58 -3.66 -7.28
N HIS A 60 -4.68 -4.19 -6.73
CA HIS A 60 -5.86 -3.37 -6.46
C HIS A 60 -5.62 -2.31 -5.37
N ALA A 61 -4.84 -2.62 -4.34
CA ALA A 61 -4.47 -1.68 -3.30
C ALA A 61 -3.64 -0.51 -3.89
N ALA A 62 -2.58 -0.82 -4.63
CA ALA A 62 -1.69 0.15 -5.24
C ALA A 62 -2.43 1.08 -6.20
N LYS A 63 -3.29 0.53 -7.06
CA LYS A 63 -4.10 1.34 -7.99
C LYS A 63 -5.05 2.30 -7.28
N LYS A 64 -5.61 1.93 -6.12
CA LYS A 64 -6.46 2.81 -5.33
C LYS A 64 -5.66 3.92 -4.65
N VAL A 65 -4.48 3.60 -4.13
CA VAL A 65 -3.57 4.58 -3.54
C VAL A 65 -3.11 5.58 -4.60
N GLU A 66 -2.65 5.10 -5.75
CA GLU A 66 -2.28 5.93 -6.90
C GLU A 66 -3.42 6.86 -7.29
N LYS A 67 -4.63 6.32 -7.53
CA LYS A 67 -5.80 7.10 -7.92
C LYS A 67 -6.14 8.21 -6.91
N PHE A 68 -5.97 7.94 -5.61
CA PHE A 68 -6.25 8.91 -4.55
C PHE A 68 -5.23 10.06 -4.52
N ILE A 69 -3.97 9.78 -4.86
CA ILE A 69 -2.90 10.79 -4.87
C ILE A 69 -2.98 11.65 -6.13
N THR A 70 -3.39 11.06 -7.25
CA THR A 70 -3.52 11.76 -8.54
C THR A 70 -4.86 12.47 -8.73
N SER A 71 -5.82 12.30 -7.82
CA SER A 71 -7.13 12.97 -7.85
C SER A 71 -7.11 14.28 -7.08
#